data_AF-A0A7Z2ST31-F1
#
_entry.id   AF-A0A7Z2ST31-F1
#
_cell.length_a   1.000
_cell.length_b   1.000
_cell.length_c   1.000
_cell.angle_alpha   90.00
_cell.angle_beta   90.00
_cell.angle_gamma   90.00
#
_symmetry.space_group_name_H-M   'P 1'
#
loop_
_entity.id
_entity.type
_entity.pdbx_description
1 polymer ?
#
loop_
_entity_poly.entity_id
_entity_poly.type
_entity_poly.pdbx_seq_one_letter_code
_entity_poly.pdbx_strand_id
1 'polypeptide(L)'
;MSGITSAASLAAQSGPTSIVTTDANGNLAAAPFSAQDISGLQTNVSVLQGNVATLQTQMRQAFEGTAIAIAMGGSALPSDKKFAISTNWGTFRGQNAMSLGAQMRLNEYVVLNGGVAAGFAQGGVGGRAGVTVAW
;
A
#
# COMPACT_ATOMS: atom_id res chain seq x y z
N MET A 1 -1.26 31.20 -46.65
CA MET A 1 -1.97 31.85 -45.54
C MET A 1 -0.95 32.55 -44.66
N SER A 2 -1.15 33.83 -44.40
CA SER A 2 -0.47 34.57 -43.32
C SER A 2 -1.11 34.21 -41.98
N GLY A 3 -0.33 34.17 -40.90
CA GLY A 3 -0.84 33.89 -39.55
C GLY A 3 0.10 33.04 -38.70
N ILE A 4 -0.17 32.95 -37.41
CA ILE A 4 0.72 32.32 -36.41
C ILE A 4 1.03 30.83 -36.68
N THR A 5 0.20 30.13 -37.46
CA THR A 5 0.40 28.72 -37.87
C THR A 5 1.06 28.56 -39.25
N SER A 6 1.45 29.66 -39.90
CA SER A 6 1.98 29.64 -41.26
C SER A 6 3.44 29.16 -41.33
N ALA A 7 3.86 28.61 -42.47
CA ALA A 7 5.25 28.22 -42.72
C ALA A 7 6.23 29.40 -42.63
N ALA A 8 5.80 30.60 -43.04
CA ALA A 8 6.58 31.82 -42.90
C ALA A 8 6.81 32.19 -41.42
N SER A 9 5.78 32.05 -40.58
CA SER A 9 5.91 32.26 -39.14
C SER A 9 6.81 31.24 -38.47
N LEU A 10 6.72 29.96 -38.87
CA LEU A 10 7.61 28.91 -38.38
C LEU A 10 9.08 29.18 -38.75
N ALA A 11 9.34 29.56 -40.01
CA ALA A 11 10.69 29.89 -40.51
C ALA A 11 11.29 31.14 -39.86
N ALA A 12 10.44 32.05 -39.34
CA ALA A 12 10.87 33.25 -38.64
C ALA A 12 11.17 33.01 -37.15
N GLN A 13 10.83 31.85 -36.58
CA GLN A 13 11.16 31.54 -35.19
C GLN A 13 12.67 31.39 -35.01
N SER A 14 13.18 31.98 -33.93
CA SER A 14 14.59 31.89 -33.54
C SER A 14 14.67 31.84 -32.01
N GLY A 15 15.62 31.05 -31.48
CA GLY A 15 15.74 30.81 -30.04
C GLY A 15 14.62 29.93 -29.46
N PRO A 16 14.46 29.92 -28.12
CA PRO A 16 13.39 29.17 -27.45
C PRO A 16 12.00 29.70 -27.80
N THR A 17 11.05 28.78 -28.03
CA THR A 17 9.65 29.11 -28.36
C THR A 17 8.76 29.08 -27.12
N SER A 18 7.76 29.96 -27.07
CA SER A 18 6.75 30.00 -25.99
C SER A 18 5.36 29.64 -26.50
N ILE A 19 4.47 29.25 -25.58
CA ILE A 19 3.04 29.06 -25.88
C ILE A 19 2.37 30.44 -26.02
N VAL A 20 1.50 30.61 -27.00
CA VAL A 20 0.70 31.83 -27.17
C VAL A 20 -0.69 31.63 -26.57
N THR A 21 -1.16 32.61 -25.80
CA THR A 21 -2.54 32.70 -25.33
C THR A 21 -3.28 33.80 -26.07
N THR A 22 -4.61 33.72 -26.06
CA THR A 22 -5.47 34.82 -26.48
C THR A 22 -6.54 35.10 -25.44
N ASP A 23 -6.93 36.36 -25.30
CA ASP A 23 -8.06 36.75 -24.47
C ASP A 23 -9.35 36.90 -25.31
N ALA A 24 -10.46 37.19 -24.64
CA ALA A 24 -11.76 37.37 -25.32
C ALA A 24 -11.81 38.58 -26.27
N ASN A 25 -10.86 39.51 -26.15
CA ASN A 25 -10.76 40.70 -27.00
C ASN A 25 -9.84 40.45 -28.22
N GLY A 26 -9.25 39.27 -28.35
CA GLY A 26 -8.35 38.91 -29.44
C GLY A 26 -6.91 39.38 -29.26
N ASN A 27 -6.52 39.82 -28.05
CA ASN A 27 -5.12 40.14 -27.76
C ASN A 27 -4.31 38.84 -27.70
N LEU A 28 -3.05 38.87 -28.15
CA LEU A 28 -2.13 37.72 -28.10
C LEU A 28 -0.97 38.03 -27.15
N ALA A 29 -0.61 37.05 -26.32
CA ALA A 29 0.54 37.16 -25.42
C ALA A 29 1.28 35.82 -25.31
N ALA A 30 2.54 35.86 -24.88
CA ALA A 30 3.25 34.65 -24.46
C ALA A 30 2.73 34.20 -23.10
N ALA A 31 2.43 32.91 -22.96
CA ALA A 31 2.07 32.31 -21.69
C ALA A 31 3.25 32.43 -20.70
N PRO A 32 2.98 32.64 -19.40
CA PRO A 32 4.02 32.69 -18.37
C PRO A 32 4.60 31.30 -18.03
N PHE A 33 4.16 30.25 -18.72
CA PHE A 33 4.61 28.87 -18.57
C PHE A 33 5.04 28.29 -19.92
N SER A 34 5.89 27.28 -19.86
CA SER A 34 6.55 26.63 -20.97
C SER A 34 6.06 25.20 -21.18
N ALA A 35 6.47 24.58 -22.30
CA ALA A 35 6.24 23.16 -22.52
C ALA A 35 6.93 22.30 -21.43
N GLN A 36 8.04 22.79 -20.88
CA GLN A 36 8.79 22.16 -19.81
C GLN A 36 7.97 22.10 -18.52
N ASP A 37 7.26 23.17 -18.16
CA ASP A 37 6.38 23.19 -16.98
C ASP A 37 5.26 22.14 -17.10
N ILE A 38 4.67 22.02 -18.30
CA ILE A 38 3.65 21.00 -18.60
C ILE A 38 4.24 19.58 -18.48
N SER A 39 5.45 19.37 -19.00
CA SER A 39 6.13 18.07 -18.89
C SER A 39 6.48 17.71 -17.44
N GLY A 40 6.79 18.73 -16.61
CA GLY A 40 6.99 18.58 -15.18
C GLY A 40 5.71 18.13 -14.46
N LEU A 41 4.56 18.71 -14.81
CA LEU A 41 3.27 18.27 -14.29
C LEU A 41 2.94 16.83 -14.68
N GLN A 42 3.18 16.45 -15.93
CA GLN A 42 2.98 15.06 -16.39
C GLN A 42 3.83 14.06 -15.62
N THR A 43 5.09 14.40 -15.36
CA THR A 43 6.01 13.59 -14.55
C THR A 43 5.49 13.44 -13.12
N ASN A 44 5.07 14.54 -12.49
CA ASN A 44 4.52 14.52 -11.13
C ASN A 44 3.26 13.66 -11.04
N VAL A 45 2.37 13.73 -12.04
CA VAL A 45 1.16 12.89 -12.10
C VAL A 45 1.51 11.41 -12.22
N SER A 46 2.49 11.05 -13.06
CA SER A 46 2.97 9.68 -13.19
C SER A 46 3.53 9.13 -11.86
N VAL A 47 4.32 9.95 -11.16
CA VAL A 47 4.84 9.60 -9.82
C VAL A 47 3.71 9.43 -8.82
N LEU A 48 2.73 10.33 -8.79
CA LEU A 48 1.56 10.22 -7.91
C LEU A 48 0.76 8.94 -8.19
N GLN A 49 0.57 8.58 -9.45
CA GLN A 49 -0.11 7.33 -9.83
C GLN A 49 0.66 6.10 -9.32
N GLY A 50 1.99 6.09 -9.47
CA GLY A 50 2.84 5.02 -8.93
C GLY A 50 2.77 4.93 -7.40
N ASN A 51 2.75 6.06 -6.70
CA ASN A 51 2.58 6.12 -5.26
C ASN A 51 1.22 5.54 -4.84
N VAL A 52 0.13 5.93 -5.50
CA VAL A 52 -1.22 5.41 -5.20
C VAL A 52 -1.28 3.88 -5.38
N ALA A 53 -0.71 3.34 -6.45
CA ALA A 53 -0.65 1.88 -6.66
C ALA A 53 0.16 1.17 -5.56
N THR A 54 1.25 1.78 -5.12
CA THR A 54 2.07 1.28 -4.01
C THR A 54 1.29 1.30 -2.69
N LEU A 55 0.62 2.43 -2.37
CA LEU A 55 -0.22 2.55 -1.18
C LEU A 55 -1.34 1.51 -1.17
N GLN A 56 -2.02 1.30 -2.29
CA GLN A 56 -3.06 0.27 -2.39
C GLN A 56 -2.53 -1.13 -2.10
N THR A 57 -1.30 -1.42 -2.53
CA THR A 57 -0.64 -2.71 -2.24
C THR A 57 -0.28 -2.84 -0.77
N GLN A 58 0.30 -1.80 -0.17
CA GLN A 58 0.60 -1.77 1.28
C GLN A 58 -0.67 -1.90 2.13
N MET A 59 -1.76 -1.28 1.71
CA MET A 59 -3.06 -1.40 2.38
C MET A 59 -3.58 -2.85 2.36
N ARG A 60 -3.47 -3.56 1.24
CA ARG A 60 -3.84 -4.99 1.18
C ARG A 60 -2.94 -5.85 2.07
N GLN A 61 -1.64 -5.58 2.09
CA GLN A 61 -0.70 -6.25 3.01
C GLN A 61 -1.06 -5.99 4.47
N ALA A 62 -1.44 -4.77 4.84
CA ALA A 62 -1.89 -4.45 6.20
C ALA A 62 -3.20 -5.15 6.58
N PHE A 63 -4.17 -5.24 5.65
CA PHE A 63 -5.38 -6.01 5.86
C PHE A 63 -5.08 -7.50 6.06
N GLU A 64 -4.12 -8.05 5.30
CA GLU A 64 -3.68 -9.43 5.49
C GLU A 64 -2.97 -9.60 6.84
N GLY A 65 -2.09 -8.68 7.24
CA GLY A 65 -1.47 -8.67 8.57
C GLY A 65 -2.50 -8.66 9.70
N THR A 66 -3.62 -7.95 9.50
CA THR A 66 -4.74 -7.96 10.45
C THR A 66 -5.44 -9.32 10.47
N ALA A 67 -5.68 -9.94 9.30
CA ALA A 67 -6.25 -11.29 9.23
C ALA A 67 -5.33 -12.33 9.91
N ILE A 68 -4.01 -12.21 9.74
CA ILE A 68 -2.99 -13.03 10.43
C ILE A 68 -3.11 -12.84 11.95
N ALA A 69 -3.20 -11.61 12.44
CA ALA A 69 -3.36 -11.32 13.85
C ALA A 69 -4.66 -11.93 14.43
N ILE A 70 -5.77 -11.82 13.70
CA ILE A 70 -7.06 -12.44 14.07
C ILE A 70 -6.93 -13.96 14.12
N ALA A 71 -6.31 -14.57 13.10
CA ALA A 71 -6.09 -16.02 13.06
C ALA A 71 -5.31 -16.49 14.30
N MET A 72 -4.29 -15.75 14.74
CA MET A 72 -3.47 -16.13 15.89
C MET A 72 -4.16 -15.99 17.27
N GLY A 73 -5.30 -15.32 17.36
CA GLY A 73 -5.93 -14.95 18.63
C GLY A 73 -6.57 -16.11 19.43
N GLY A 74 -6.88 -17.24 18.81
CA GLY A 74 -7.59 -18.34 19.45
C GLY A 74 -6.69 -19.52 19.83
N SER A 75 -6.35 -19.71 21.10
CA SER A 75 -5.89 -21.03 21.56
C SER A 75 -6.14 -21.21 23.05
N ALA A 76 -6.76 -22.31 23.45
CA ALA A 76 -6.97 -22.66 24.86
C ALA A 76 -6.17 -23.92 25.21
N LEU A 77 -5.56 -23.95 26.40
CA LEU A 77 -4.89 -25.13 26.94
C LEU A 77 -5.75 -25.69 28.09
N PRO A 78 -6.41 -26.84 27.91
CA PRO A 78 -7.21 -27.47 28.97
C PRO A 78 -6.41 -27.67 30.27
N SER A 79 -7.04 -27.49 31.42
CA SER A 79 -6.40 -27.56 32.75
C SER A 79 -5.81 -28.94 33.07
N ASP A 80 -6.24 -29.99 32.38
CA ASP A 80 -5.80 -31.37 32.52
C ASP A 80 -4.71 -31.80 31.51
N LYS A 81 -4.29 -30.90 30.59
CA LYS A 81 -3.31 -31.19 29.54
C LYS A 81 -2.07 -30.31 29.65
N LYS A 82 -0.90 -30.91 29.41
CA LYS A 82 0.40 -30.22 29.44
C LYS A 82 0.77 -29.54 28.12
N PHE A 83 0.23 -30.03 27.01
CA PHE A 83 0.49 -29.51 25.67
C PHE A 83 -0.81 -29.38 24.89
N ALA A 84 -0.94 -28.33 24.09
CA ALA A 84 -2.01 -28.16 23.13
C ALA A 84 -1.47 -27.61 21.82
N ILE A 85 -1.98 -28.12 20.70
CA ILE A 85 -1.76 -27.57 19.37
C ILE A 85 -3.12 -27.10 18.86
N SER A 86 -3.13 -25.93 18.26
CA SER A 86 -4.32 -25.25 17.75
C SER A 86 -4.05 -24.76 16.35
N THR A 87 -5.07 -24.87 15.52
CA THR A 87 -5.08 -24.33 14.16
C THR A 87 -6.27 -23.40 14.06
N ASN A 88 -6.10 -22.22 13.48
CA ASN A 88 -7.18 -21.25 13.38
C ASN A 88 -7.18 -20.57 12.02
N TRP A 89 -8.34 -20.06 11.63
CA TRP A 89 -8.55 -19.25 10.45
C TRP A 89 -8.98 -17.84 10.84
N GLY A 90 -8.44 -16.84 10.16
CA GLY A 90 -8.78 -15.43 10.33
C GLY A 90 -9.10 -14.79 8.99
N THR A 91 -10.07 -13.87 8.99
CA THR A 91 -10.43 -13.10 7.79
C THR A 91 -10.62 -11.63 8.14
N PHE A 92 -10.20 -10.74 7.25
CA PHE A 92 -10.38 -9.30 7.40
C PHE A 92 -10.41 -8.60 6.05
N ARG A 93 -11.49 -7.83 5.77
CA ARG A 93 -11.65 -7.04 4.54
C ARG A 93 -11.27 -7.79 3.25
N GLY A 94 -11.70 -9.05 3.15
CA GLY A 94 -11.44 -9.92 1.99
C GLY A 94 -10.07 -10.61 1.97
N GLN A 95 -9.19 -10.33 2.92
CA GLN A 95 -7.95 -11.09 3.14
C GLN A 95 -8.23 -12.27 4.08
N ASN A 96 -7.52 -13.39 3.87
CA ASN A 96 -7.63 -14.58 4.67
C ASN A 96 -6.26 -15.04 5.14
N ALA A 97 -6.21 -15.60 6.33
CA ALA A 97 -4.99 -16.13 6.93
C ALA A 97 -5.30 -17.36 7.78
N MET A 98 -4.28 -18.19 7.95
CA MET A 98 -4.34 -19.37 8.79
C MET A 98 -3.16 -19.37 9.76
N SER A 99 -3.41 -19.88 10.97
CA SER A 99 -2.40 -19.97 12.01
C SER A 99 -2.27 -21.37 12.57
N LEU A 100 -1.07 -21.68 13.04
CA LEU A 100 -0.70 -22.86 13.79
C LEU A 100 -0.01 -22.40 15.07
N GLY A 101 -0.60 -22.73 16.22
CA GLY A 101 -0.09 -22.35 17.53
C GLY A 101 0.04 -23.55 18.45
N ALA A 102 1.08 -23.57 19.25
CA ALA A 102 1.32 -24.55 20.30
C ALA A 102 1.40 -23.87 21.67
N GLN A 103 0.94 -24.58 22.70
CA GLN A 103 0.99 -24.13 24.09
C GLN A 103 1.56 -25.24 24.96
N MET A 104 2.36 -24.87 25.96
CA MET A 104 2.98 -25.79 26.91
C MET A 104 2.80 -25.26 28.33
N ARG A 105 2.22 -26.07 29.22
CA ARG A 105 2.17 -25.79 30.66
C ARG A 105 3.47 -26.23 31.32
N LEU A 106 4.18 -25.27 31.92
CA LEU A 106 5.40 -25.56 32.69
C LEU A 106 5.05 -26.03 34.10
N ASN A 107 4.09 -25.36 34.75
CA ASN A 107 3.58 -25.69 36.08
C ASN A 107 2.11 -25.23 36.19
N GLU A 108 1.46 -25.43 37.33
CA GLU A 108 0.04 -25.07 37.53
C GLU A 108 -0.24 -23.56 37.33
N TYR A 109 0.79 -22.73 37.45
CA TYR A 109 0.68 -21.27 37.43
C TYR A 109 1.18 -20.64 36.12
N VAL A 110 1.95 -21.35 35.28
CA VAL A 110 2.67 -20.78 34.14
C VAL A 110 2.45 -21.61 32.87
N VAL A 111 2.00 -20.94 31.82
CA VAL A 111 1.79 -21.49 30.48
C VAL A 111 2.57 -20.67 29.46
N LEU A 112 3.35 -21.34 28.61
CA LEU A 112 3.96 -20.75 27.43
C LEU A 112 3.05 -20.98 26.22
N ASN A 113 2.96 -19.98 25.34
CA ASN A 113 2.27 -20.08 24.07
C ASN A 113 3.14 -19.54 22.94
N GLY A 114 3.09 -20.18 21.78
CA GLY A 114 3.78 -19.75 20.59
C GLY A 114 3.00 -20.13 19.35
N GLY A 115 3.24 -19.46 18.24
CA GLY A 115 2.59 -19.82 16.98
C GLY A 115 3.09 -19.03 15.81
N VAL A 116 2.78 -19.55 14.63
CA VAL A 116 3.04 -18.93 13.33
C VAL A 116 1.75 -18.84 12.56
N ALA A 117 1.64 -17.86 11.68
CA ALA A 117 0.51 -17.66 10.82
C ALA A 117 0.94 -17.14 9.46
N ALA A 118 0.22 -17.53 8.43
CA ALA A 118 0.47 -17.13 7.06
C ALA A 118 -0.83 -16.61 6.43
N GLY A 119 -0.70 -15.51 5.71
CA GLY A 119 -1.73 -14.98 4.83
C GLY A 119 -1.65 -15.62 3.44
N PHE A 120 -2.79 -15.77 2.78
CA PHE A 120 -2.89 -16.47 1.50
C PHE A 120 -2.77 -15.57 0.28
N ALA A 121 -2.90 -14.26 0.45
CA ALA A 121 -3.12 -13.33 -0.65
C ALA A 121 -1.88 -12.51 -1.00
N GLN A 122 -1.17 -11.96 0.00
CA GLN A 122 0.04 -11.15 -0.21
C GLN A 122 1.31 -11.82 0.33
N GLY A 123 1.18 -13.06 0.82
CA GLY A 123 2.31 -13.87 1.29
C GLY A 123 2.88 -13.43 2.63
N GLY A 124 2.15 -12.62 3.40
CA GLY A 124 2.57 -12.21 4.74
C GLY A 124 2.69 -13.39 5.70
N VAL A 125 3.72 -13.39 6.54
CA VAL A 125 3.91 -14.37 7.61
C VAL A 125 4.09 -13.62 8.93
N GLY A 126 3.44 -14.11 9.98
CA GLY A 126 3.52 -13.57 11.33
C GLY A 126 3.85 -14.67 12.34
N GLY A 127 4.48 -14.29 13.43
CA GLY A 127 4.74 -15.17 14.57
C GLY A 127 4.30 -14.50 15.87
N ARG A 128 3.94 -15.30 16.86
CA ARG A 128 3.71 -14.84 18.23
C ARG A 128 4.39 -15.76 19.23
N ALA A 129 4.82 -15.18 20.34
CA ALA A 129 5.23 -15.88 21.55
C ALA A 129 4.63 -15.15 22.76
N GLY A 130 4.28 -15.89 23.80
CA GLY A 130 3.66 -15.34 24.99
C GLY A 130 3.83 -16.26 26.20
N VAL A 131 3.62 -15.67 27.36
CA VAL A 131 3.61 -16.35 28.65
C VAL A 131 2.38 -15.88 29.39
N THR A 132 1.62 -16.83 29.93
CA THR A 132 0.50 -16.57 30.83
C THR A 132 0.87 -17.06 32.22
N VAL A 133 0.73 -16.18 33.22
CA VAL A 133 0.88 -16.53 34.63
C VAL A 133 -0.47 -16.30 35.31
N ALA A 134 -0.97 -17.29 36.04
CA ALA A 134 -2.22 -17.24 36.79
C ALA A 134 -1.97 -17.80 38.20
N TRP A 135 -2.60 -17.23 39.22
CA TRP A 135 -2.51 -17.64 40.63
C TRP A 135 -3.89 -17.61 41.29
#